data_AF-A0AAV0X833-F1
#
_entry.id   AF-A0AAV0X833-F1
#
_cell.length_a   1.000
_cell.length_b   1.000
_cell.length_c   1.000
_cell.angle_alpha   90.00
_cell.angle_beta   90.00
_cell.angle_gamma   90.00
#
_symmetry.space_group_name_H-M   'P 1'
#
loop_
_entity.id
_entity.type
_entity.pdbx_description
1 polymer ?
#
loop_
_entity_poly.entity_id
_entity_poly.type
_entity_poly.pdbx_seq_one_letter_code
_entity_poly.pdbx_strand_id
1 'polypeptide(L)'
;MASSSERVYKYIAPAPPAELIDCTNYTIDFVNRKFLQLGIDPTQQFNVCVRIITSSRYVNISVDFLKRIYSLMGQILSYILDTTVKYKRFIFLENEFVLVTSMIYRGECMLVIESKVEQGHKDVEFY
;
A
#
# COMPACT_ATOMS: atom_id res chain seq x y z
N MET A 1 7.19 -14.47 43.52
CA MET A 1 7.72 -13.80 42.31
C MET A 1 7.44 -14.71 41.14
N ALA A 2 6.42 -14.42 40.32
CA ALA A 2 6.12 -15.21 39.12
C ALA A 2 6.78 -14.52 37.92
N SER A 3 7.66 -15.24 37.21
CA SER A 3 8.32 -14.74 36.01
C SER A 3 7.30 -14.60 34.88
N SER A 4 7.07 -13.37 34.44
CA SER A 4 6.30 -13.09 33.23
C SER A 4 7.07 -13.61 32.01
N SER A 5 6.66 -14.75 31.48
CA SER A 5 7.16 -15.25 30.20
C SER A 5 6.81 -14.23 29.11
N GLU A 6 7.81 -13.54 28.58
CA GLU A 6 7.63 -12.69 27.39
C GLU A 6 7.13 -13.57 26.24
N ARG A 7 5.86 -13.39 25.87
CA ARG A 7 5.33 -13.98 24.64
C ARG A 7 5.98 -13.24 23.47
N VAL A 8 7.00 -13.86 22.88
CA VAL A 8 7.59 -13.39 21.64
C VAL A 8 6.57 -13.62 20.52
N TYR A 9 5.77 -12.60 20.22
CA TYR A 9 4.85 -12.63 19.09
C TYR A 9 5.64 -12.56 17.78
N LYS A 10 5.98 -13.72 17.23
CA LYS A 10 6.54 -13.83 15.87
C LYS A 10 5.40 -13.65 14.88
N TYR A 11 5.32 -12.48 14.26
CA TYR A 11 4.31 -12.20 13.24
C TYR A 11 4.58 -13.02 11.99
N ILE A 12 3.54 -13.65 11.48
CA ILE A 12 3.56 -14.47 10.27
C ILE A 12 2.84 -13.66 9.20
N ALA A 13 3.50 -13.45 8.06
CA ALA A 13 2.88 -12.77 6.93
C ALA A 13 1.61 -13.52 6.50
N PRO A 14 0.50 -12.83 6.20
CA PRO A 14 -0.67 -13.50 5.64
C PRO A 14 -0.30 -14.17 4.31
N ALA A 15 -0.96 -15.29 4.01
CA ALA A 15 -0.71 -16.01 2.77
C ALA A 15 -1.05 -15.10 1.58
N PRO A 16 -0.17 -15.01 0.56
CA PRO A 16 -0.47 -14.25 -0.64
C PRO A 16 -1.68 -14.87 -1.37
N PRO A 17 -2.45 -14.07 -2.12
CA PRO A 17 -3.67 -14.53 -2.78
C PRO A 17 -3.41 -15.57 -3.89
N ALA A 18 -2.21 -15.56 -4.47
CA ALA A 18 -1.72 -16.55 -5.43
C ALA A 18 -0.19 -16.57 -5.41
N GLU A 19 0.41 -17.72 -5.72
CA GLU A 19 1.87 -17.84 -5.89
C GLU A 19 2.34 -17.11 -7.15
N LEU A 20 3.47 -16.41 -7.02
CA LEU A 20 4.14 -15.70 -8.11
C LEU A 20 5.44 -16.42 -8.48
N ILE A 21 5.79 -16.42 -9.77
CA ILE A 21 7.06 -16.95 -10.28
C ILE A 21 8.17 -15.91 -10.04
N ASP A 22 9.37 -16.37 -9.69
CA ASP A 22 10.56 -15.53 -9.42
C ASP A 22 10.29 -14.38 -8.44
N CYS A 23 9.61 -14.71 -7.35
CA CYS A 23 9.12 -13.74 -6.38
C CYS A 23 10.19 -13.35 -5.35
N THR A 24 10.36 -12.04 -5.11
CA THR A 24 11.13 -11.49 -3.98
C THR A 24 10.19 -10.78 -3.00
N ASN A 25 10.35 -11.06 -1.71
CA ASN A 25 9.53 -10.47 -0.65
C ASN A 25 10.35 -9.47 0.16
N TYR A 26 9.81 -8.27 0.33
CA TYR A 26 10.35 -7.25 1.20
C TYR A 26 9.37 -6.96 2.33
N THR A 27 9.87 -6.84 3.56
CA THR A 27 9.07 -6.36 4.70
C THR A 27 9.34 -4.88 4.88
N ILE A 28 8.29 -4.06 4.84
CA ILE A 28 8.39 -2.64 5.16
C ILE A 28 7.79 -2.46 6.56
N ASP A 29 8.66 -2.19 7.53
CA ASP A 29 8.28 -2.07 8.93
C ASP A 29 7.68 -0.69 9.20
N PHE A 30 6.36 -0.60 9.04
CA PHE A 30 5.54 0.47 9.62
C PHE A 30 4.89 -0.05 10.91
N VAL A 31 4.33 0.84 11.73
CA VAL A 31 3.57 0.48 12.96
C VAL A 31 2.57 -0.67 12.72
N ASN A 32 2.02 -0.79 11.50
CA ASN A 32 1.05 -1.82 11.10
C ASN A 32 1.59 -2.96 10.19
N ARG A 33 2.91 -3.15 10.06
CA ARG A 33 3.61 -4.21 9.27
C ARG A 33 3.00 -4.51 7.89
N LYS A 34 3.58 -3.93 6.84
CA LYS A 34 3.15 -4.14 5.45
C LYS A 34 4.17 -4.99 4.70
N PHE A 35 3.70 -5.89 3.83
CA PHE A 35 4.57 -6.71 2.98
C PHE A 35 4.49 -6.25 1.54
N LEU A 36 5.64 -6.19 0.89
CA LEU A 36 5.76 -5.91 -0.53
C LEU A 36 6.22 -7.19 -1.22
N GLN A 37 5.38 -7.70 -2.11
CA GLN A 37 5.65 -8.87 -2.93
C GLN A 37 5.87 -8.41 -4.38
N LEU A 38 7.00 -8.78 -4.98
CA LEU A 38 7.27 -8.53 -6.39
C LEU A 38 7.53 -9.86 -7.09
N GLY A 39 6.88 -10.11 -8.22
CA GLY A 39 7.09 -11.32 -9.00
C GLY A 39 6.30 -11.33 -10.30
N ILE A 40 6.35 -12.45 -11.00
CA ILE A 40 5.66 -12.67 -12.27
C ILE A 40 4.36 -13.41 -11.99
N ASP A 41 3.23 -12.85 -12.44
CA ASP A 41 1.91 -13.44 -12.21
C ASP A 41 1.46 -14.30 -13.40
N PRO A 42 1.48 -15.65 -13.29
CA PRO A 42 1.08 -16.53 -14.38
C PRO A 42 -0.41 -16.41 -14.74
N THR A 43 -1.24 -15.90 -13.83
CA THR A 43 -2.68 -15.69 -14.08
C THR A 43 -2.95 -14.40 -14.86
N GLN A 44 -1.95 -13.52 -14.97
CA GLN A 44 -2.02 -12.23 -15.65
C GLN A 44 -1.02 -12.18 -16.83
N GLN A 45 -1.01 -13.23 -17.66
CA GLN A 45 -0.14 -13.31 -18.84
C GLN A 45 1.35 -13.12 -18.53
N PHE A 46 1.81 -13.57 -17.36
CA PHE A 46 3.20 -13.41 -16.91
C PHE A 46 3.65 -11.94 -16.80
N ASN A 47 2.72 -11.04 -16.48
CA ASN A 47 3.08 -9.66 -16.18
C ASN A 47 3.81 -9.54 -14.84
N VAL A 48 4.72 -8.56 -14.76
CA VAL A 48 5.35 -8.16 -13.49
C VAL A 48 4.29 -7.55 -12.59
N CYS A 49 4.12 -8.12 -11.39
CA CYS A 49 3.16 -7.71 -10.39
C CYS A 49 3.89 -7.18 -9.15
N VAL A 50 3.44 -6.02 -8.66
CA VAL A 50 3.83 -5.50 -7.35
C VAL A 50 2.60 -5.57 -6.45
N ARG A 51 2.65 -6.35 -5.37
CA ARG A 51 1.54 -6.48 -4.41
C ARG A 51 1.93 -5.90 -3.08
N ILE A 52 1.05 -5.08 -2.51
CA ILE A 52 1.15 -4.63 -1.13
C ILE A 52 0.14 -5.40 -0.33
N ILE A 53 0.64 -6.20 0.61
CA ILE A 53 -0.17 -7.08 1.45
C ILE A 53 -0.20 -6.48 2.86
N THR A 54 -1.41 -6.26 3.35
CA THR A 54 -1.71 -5.88 4.73
C THR A 54 -2.36 -7.06 5.44
N SER A 55 -2.57 -6.95 6.76
CA SER A 55 -3.20 -8.01 7.56
C SER A 55 -4.61 -8.39 7.11
N SER A 56 -5.32 -7.51 6.40
CA SER A 56 -6.72 -7.72 6.00
C SER A 56 -6.96 -7.74 4.50
N ARG A 57 -6.06 -7.18 3.69
CA ARG A 57 -6.25 -6.93 2.26
C ARG A 57 -4.92 -6.93 1.52
N TYR A 58 -4.95 -7.17 0.22
CA TYR A 58 -3.83 -6.89 -0.66
C TYR A 58 -4.27 -5.98 -1.80
N VAL A 59 -3.32 -5.24 -2.37
CA VAL A 59 -3.54 -4.45 -3.58
C VAL A 59 -2.44 -4.73 -4.60
N ASN A 60 -2.88 -4.98 -5.84
CA ASN A 60 -2.03 -5.11 -7.00
C ASN A 60 -1.74 -3.72 -7.58
N ILE A 61 -0.47 -3.43 -7.76
CA ILE A 61 0.04 -2.19 -8.34
C ILE A 61 0.69 -2.58 -9.67
N SER A 62 0.14 -2.04 -10.77
CA SER A 62 0.78 -2.20 -12.08
C SER A 62 2.05 -1.35 -12.15
N VAL A 63 3.01 -1.78 -12.97
CA VAL A 63 4.26 -1.03 -13.18
C VAL A 63 3.97 0.38 -13.71
N ASP A 64 3.00 0.52 -14.61
CA ASP A 64 2.62 1.83 -15.15
C ASP A 64 2.01 2.74 -14.10
N PHE A 65 1.21 2.17 -13.19
CA PHE A 65 0.67 2.93 -12.07
C PHE A 65 1.78 3.37 -11.10
N LEU A 66 2.76 2.49 -10.81
CA LEU A 66 3.92 2.84 -9.99
C LEU A 66 4.74 4.00 -10.59
N LYS A 67 4.98 3.96 -11.90
CA LYS A 67 5.66 5.07 -12.62
C LYS A 67 4.89 6.39 -12.49
N ARG A 68 3.56 6.34 -12.59
CA ARG A 68 2.70 7.52 -12.40
C ARG A 68 2.82 8.07 -10.98
N ILE A 69 2.74 7.22 -9.96
CA ILE A 69 2.94 7.65 -8.56
C ILE A 69 4.33 8.26 -8.38
N TYR A 70 5.38 7.63 -8.90
CA TYR A 70 6.74 8.16 -8.82
C TYR A 70 6.87 9.54 -9.48
N SER A 71 6.21 9.76 -10.62
CA SER A 71 6.18 11.07 -11.27
C SER A 71 5.52 12.17 -10.44
N LEU A 72 4.59 11.80 -9.55
CA LEU A 72 3.88 12.71 -8.63
C LEU A 72 4.62 12.88 -7.29
N MET A 73 5.71 12.15 -7.06
CA MET A 73 6.37 12.06 -5.76
C MET A 73 6.79 13.44 -5.21
N GLY A 74 7.27 14.34 -6.06
CA GLY A 74 7.62 15.70 -5.62
C GLY A 74 6.43 16.48 -5.07
N GLN A 75 5.26 16.37 -5.71
CA GLN A 75 4.02 17.00 -5.23
C GLN A 75 3.49 16.32 -3.96
N ILE A 76 3.54 15.00 -3.91
CA ILE A 76 3.13 14.20 -2.75
C ILE A 76 3.99 14.58 -1.53
N LEU A 77 5.31 14.56 -1.66
CA LEU A 77 6.24 14.92 -0.59
C LEU A 77 6.07 16.38 -0.17
N SER A 78 5.94 17.31 -1.13
CA SER A 78 5.70 18.72 -0.79
C SER A 78 4.39 18.92 -0.01
N TYR A 79 3.36 18.12 -0.28
CA TYR A 79 2.09 18.20 0.44
C TYR A 79 2.18 17.57 1.83
N ILE A 80 2.81 16.41 1.98
CA ILE A 80 2.95 15.70 3.27
C ILE A 80 3.88 16.46 4.23
N LEU A 81 4.95 17.08 3.70
CA LEU A 81 5.91 17.87 4.47
C LEU A 81 5.38 19.26 4.83
N ASP A 82 4.27 19.70 4.23
CA ASP A 82 3.63 20.95 4.61
C ASP A 82 2.97 20.79 5.98
N THR A 83 3.57 21.39 7.01
CA THR A 83 3.10 21.33 8.40
C THR A 83 1.82 22.12 8.64
N THR A 84 1.32 22.86 7.63
CA THR A 84 0.00 23.50 7.74
C THR A 84 -1.09 22.44 7.66
N VAL A 85 -1.87 22.30 8.73
CA VAL A 85 -2.93 21.30 8.81
C VAL A 85 -4.00 21.60 7.75
N LYS A 86 -3.97 20.87 6.64
CA LYS A 86 -4.97 20.93 5.58
C LYS A 86 -5.97 19.80 5.79
N TYR A 87 -7.08 20.08 6.49
CA TYR A 87 -8.20 19.13 6.66
C TYR A 87 -8.92 18.78 5.35
N LYS A 88 -8.56 19.43 4.24
CA LYS A 88 -9.17 19.21 2.93
C LYS A 88 -8.40 18.13 2.17
N ARG A 89 -9.12 17.08 1.78
CA ARG A 89 -8.68 16.05 0.83
C ARG A 89 -8.02 16.70 -0.39
N PHE A 90 -6.78 16.35 -0.67
CA PHE A 90 -6.07 16.77 -1.88
C PHE A 90 -6.11 15.63 -2.90
N ILE A 91 -6.29 15.97 -4.17
CA ILE A 91 -6.34 14.99 -5.26
C ILE A 91 -5.03 15.09 -6.04
N PHE A 92 -4.22 14.04 -5.98
CA PHE A 92 -2.95 13.96 -6.71
C PHE A 92 -3.14 13.40 -8.12
N LEU A 93 -4.05 12.44 -8.27
CA LEU A 93 -4.37 11.82 -9.54
C LEU A 93 -5.83 11.38 -9.52
N GLU A 94 -6.55 11.70 -10.58
CA GLU A 94 -7.87 11.13 -10.82
C GLU A 94 -7.98 10.76 -12.29
N ASN A 95 -8.32 9.52 -12.57
CA ASN A 95 -8.71 9.08 -13.89
C ASN A 95 -9.93 8.15 -13.79
N GLU A 96 -10.28 7.51 -14.91
CA GLU A 96 -11.43 6.60 -15.01
C GLU A 96 -11.26 5.32 -14.17
N PHE A 97 -10.02 4.94 -13.86
CA PHE A 97 -9.70 3.67 -13.21
C PHE A 97 -9.23 3.81 -11.76
N VAL A 98 -8.60 4.93 -11.40
CA VAL A 98 -7.92 5.11 -10.12
C VAL A 98 -8.07 6.55 -9.61
N LEU A 99 -8.16 6.68 -8.29
CA LEU A 99 -8.12 7.93 -7.56
C LEU A 99 -7.02 7.87 -6.49
N VAL A 100 -6.11 8.85 -6.50
CA VAL A 100 -5.01 8.99 -5.54
C VAL A 100 -5.18 10.31 -4.81
N THR A 101 -5.34 10.24 -3.49
CA THR A 101 -5.69 11.41 -2.67
C THR A 101 -4.98 11.41 -1.33
N SER A 102 -4.99 12.55 -0.63
CA SER A 102 -4.64 12.61 0.78
C SER A 102 -5.86 12.50 1.68
N MET A 103 -5.69 11.87 2.85
CA MET A 103 -6.68 11.88 3.92
C MET A 103 -5.96 12.04 5.26
N ILE A 104 -6.56 12.80 6.19
CA ILE A 104 -6.08 12.79 7.58
C ILE A 104 -6.72 11.62 8.31
N TYR A 105 -5.91 10.68 8.79
CA TYR A 105 -6.36 9.57 9.62
C TYR A 105 -5.54 9.54 10.90
N ARG A 106 -6.22 9.55 12.05
CA ARG A 106 -5.60 9.60 13.39
C ARG A 106 -4.58 10.74 13.58
N GLY A 107 -4.77 11.85 12.88
CA GLY A 107 -3.90 13.03 12.96
C GLY A 107 -2.70 12.99 12.01
N GLU A 108 -2.53 11.92 11.23
CA GLU A 108 -1.46 11.77 10.25
C GLU A 108 -2.00 11.92 8.82
N CYS A 109 -1.19 12.51 7.93
CA CYS A 109 -1.53 12.61 6.52
C CYS A 109 -1.22 11.30 5.81
N MET A 110 -2.27 10.64 5.36
CA MET A 110 -2.24 9.37 4.64
C MET A 110 -2.37 9.59 3.14
N LEU A 111 -1.62 8.83 2.36
CA LEU A 111 -1.89 8.69 0.92
C LEU A 111 -2.88 7.54 0.71
N VAL A 112 -3.98 7.84 0.04
CA VAL A 112 -5.08 6.91 -0.23
C VAL A 112 -5.16 6.62 -1.72
N ILE A 113 -5.13 5.33 -2.08
CA ILE A 113 -5.32 4.87 -3.46
C ILE A 113 -6.60 4.05 -3.54
N GLU A 114 -7.53 4.48 -4.39
CA GLU A 114 -8.81 3.85 -4.65
C GLU A 114 -8.89 3.36 -6.10
N SER A 115 -9.32 2.11 -6.30
CA SER A 115 -9.70 1.59 -7.63
C SER A 115 -11.17 1.92 -7.91
N LYS A 116 -11.46 2.45 -9.10
CA LYS A 116 -12.81 2.75 -9.58
C LYS A 116 -13.43 1.62 -10.40
N VAL A 117 -12.63 0.61 -10.76
CA VAL A 117 -13.01 -0.44 -11.72
C VAL A 117 -13.54 -1.69 -11.01
N GLU A 118 -13.10 -1.94 -9.78
CA GLU A 118 -13.52 -3.11 -9.02
C GLU A 118 -14.52 -2.71 -7.93
N GLN A 119 -15.78 -3.15 -8.10
CA GLN A 119 -16.73 -3.20 -7.00
C GLN A 119 -16.25 -4.26 -5.97
N GLY A 120 -15.40 -3.86 -5.02
CA GLY A 120 -15.12 -4.71 -3.85
C GLY A 120 -13.79 -4.50 -3.15
N HIS A 121 -12.72 -4.09 -3.84
CA HIS A 121 -11.39 -3.94 -3.24
C HIS A 121 -11.05 -2.46 -3.01
N LYS A 122 -11.63 -1.94 -1.92
CA LYS A 122 -11.34 -0.58 -1.43
C LYS A 122 -10.10 -0.55 -0.53
N ASP A 123 -9.35 0.53 -0.76
CA ASP A 123 -8.43 1.23 0.12
C ASP A 123 -7.02 0.64 0.28
N VAL A 124 -6.03 1.31 -0.36
CA VAL A 124 -4.67 1.34 0.18
C VAL A 124 -4.49 2.62 0.98
N GLU A 125 -4.35 2.47 2.29
CA GLU A 125 -3.86 3.52 3.18
C GLU A 125 -2.33 3.38 3.26
N PHE A 126 -1.57 4.41 2.89
CA PHE A 126 -0.14 4.51 3.15
C PHE A 126 0.15 5.50 4.28
N TYR A 127 1.02 5.06 5.19
CA TYR A 127 1.75 5.87 6.17
C TYR A 127 3.13 6.13 5.55
#